data_AF-A0A1V2UM10-F1
#
_entry.id   AF-A0A1V2UM10-F1
#
_cell.length_a   1.000
_cell.length_b   1.000
_cell.length_c   1.000
_cell.angle_alpha   90.00
_cell.angle_beta   90.00
_cell.angle_gamma   90.00
#
_symmetry.space_group_name_H-M   'P 1'
#
loop_
_entity.id
_entity.type
_entity.pdbx_description
1 polymer ?
#
loop_
_entity_poly.entity_id
_entity_poly.type
_entity_poly.pdbx_seq_one_letter_code
_entity_poly.pdbx_strand_id
1 'polypeptide(L)'
;MELKVAISNYFVKPDGILSAEVLEELPFIFLLDHVEHQVITKKVVKQLTNEPKYVVCPDSLGAAKMITEGKGMLLANTFVQELLAIEPVCLVSLPAFPTIHFYLYKNSESENFYFYPEVEKEIQAIFNQTCHTTQMMDSADTGTYYCQNDKY
;
A
#
# COMPACT_ATOMS: atom_id res chain seq x y z
N MET A 1 -7.99 -2.17 -1.52
CA MET A 1 -6.53 -2.39 -1.47
C MET A 1 -6.09 -2.56 -0.04
N GLU A 2 -5.23 -3.55 0.22
CA GLU A 2 -4.69 -3.83 1.55
C GLU A 2 -3.39 -3.05 1.76
N LEU A 3 -3.23 -2.47 2.95
CA LEU A 3 -1.98 -1.86 3.38
C LEU A 3 -1.20 -2.86 4.23
N LYS A 4 0.05 -3.12 3.83
CA LYS A 4 0.99 -3.96 4.58
C LYS A 4 2.22 -3.13 4.98
N VAL A 5 2.93 -3.56 6.01
CA VAL A 5 4.27 -3.06 6.32
C VAL A 5 5.28 -3.91 5.60
N ALA A 6 6.11 -3.29 4.77
CA ALA A 6 7.34 -3.86 4.26
C ALA A 6 8.46 -3.65 5.27
N ILE A 7 9.02 -4.75 5.78
CA ILE A 7 10.06 -4.77 6.81
C ILE A 7 11.03 -5.92 6.52
N SER A 8 12.26 -5.84 6.96
CA SER A 8 13.17 -6.98 6.83
C SER A 8 12.70 -8.17 7.68
N ASN A 9 12.83 -9.38 7.11
CA ASN A 9 12.54 -10.64 7.77
C ASN A 9 13.30 -10.83 9.10
N TYR A 10 14.42 -10.12 9.31
CA TYR A 10 15.17 -10.12 10.57
C TYR A 10 14.35 -9.64 11.77
N PHE A 11 13.34 -8.79 11.55
CA PHE A 11 12.51 -8.23 12.60
C PHE A 11 11.17 -8.96 12.76
N VAL A 12 10.87 -9.91 11.89
CA VAL A 12 9.60 -10.64 11.88
C VAL A 12 9.83 -12.01 12.52
N LYS A 13 8.97 -12.37 13.47
CA LYS A 13 9.01 -13.71 14.06
C LYS A 13 8.61 -14.77 13.03
N PRO A 14 8.98 -16.05 13.23
CA PRO A 14 8.68 -17.12 12.27
C PRO A 14 7.19 -17.33 11.99
N ASP A 15 6.31 -16.84 12.87
CA ASP A 15 4.85 -16.87 12.72
C ASP A 15 4.29 -15.72 11.85
N GLY A 16 5.15 -14.83 11.34
CA GLY A 16 4.75 -13.70 10.49
C GLY A 16 4.12 -12.55 11.26
N ILE A 17 4.10 -12.59 12.60
CA ILE A 17 3.45 -11.57 13.43
C ILE A 17 4.45 -10.47 13.77
N LEU A 18 4.08 -9.24 13.45
CA LEU A 18 4.81 -8.05 13.88
C LEU A 18 4.41 -7.69 15.32
N SER A 19 5.38 -7.58 16.23
CA SER A 19 5.07 -7.08 17.58
C SER A 19 4.79 -5.58 17.57
N ALA A 20 3.96 -5.11 18.49
CA ALA A 20 3.71 -3.67 18.67
C ALA A 20 5.00 -2.89 18.98
N GLU A 21 5.94 -3.50 19.71
CA GLU A 21 7.25 -2.92 20.03
C GLU A 21 8.07 -2.61 18.77
N VAL A 22 8.06 -3.51 17.78
CA VAL A 22 8.78 -3.31 16.50
C VAL A 22 8.22 -2.12 15.73
N LEU A 23 6.89 -1.90 15.77
CA LEU A 23 6.23 -0.75 15.16
C LEU A 23 6.60 0.58 15.82
N GLU A 24 6.94 0.56 17.10
CA GLU A 24 7.25 1.75 17.88
C GLU A 24 8.74 2.10 17.86
N GLU A 25 9.63 1.11 17.71
CA GLU A 25 11.07 1.33 17.74
C GLU A 25 11.69 1.64 16.36
N LEU A 26 11.22 0.97 15.30
CA LEU A 26 11.76 1.16 13.95
C LEU A 26 11.19 2.42 13.28
N PRO A 27 12.04 3.21 12.59
CA PRO A 27 11.55 4.38 11.88
C PRO A 27 10.75 3.96 10.64
N PHE A 28 9.70 4.72 10.36
CA PHE A 28 8.99 4.66 9.08
C PHE A 28 9.82 5.34 7.99
N ILE A 29 10.03 4.64 6.90
CA ILE A 29 10.67 5.17 5.70
C ILE A 29 9.68 6.08 4.98
N PHE A 30 10.08 7.31 4.65
CA PHE A 30 9.31 8.24 3.83
C PHE A 30 9.91 8.35 2.43
N LEU A 31 9.17 7.91 1.42
CA LEU A 31 9.52 8.11 0.01
C LEU A 31 9.25 9.56 -0.41
N LEU A 32 10.27 10.28 -0.89
CA LEU A 32 10.11 11.67 -1.33
C LEU A 32 9.44 11.80 -2.70
N ASP A 33 9.64 10.83 -3.58
CA ASP A 33 9.09 10.76 -4.94
C ASP A 33 7.61 10.31 -4.99
N HIS A 34 7.07 9.79 -3.88
CA HIS A 34 5.67 9.34 -3.77
C HIS A 34 4.91 10.16 -2.72
N VAL A 35 4.35 11.30 -3.15
CA VAL A 35 3.56 12.19 -2.27
C VAL A 35 2.38 11.46 -1.61
N GLU A 36 1.71 10.57 -2.35
CA GLU A 36 0.60 9.75 -1.84
C GLU A 36 1.03 8.90 -0.64
N HIS A 37 2.16 8.20 -0.77
CA HIS A 37 2.75 7.40 0.31
C HIS A 37 2.98 8.25 1.56
N GLN A 38 3.52 9.47 1.43
CA GLN A 38 3.73 10.34 2.58
C GLN A 38 2.44 10.70 3.29
N VAL A 39 1.37 10.98 2.54
CA VAL A 39 0.06 11.33 3.10
C VAL A 39 -0.55 10.12 3.82
N ILE A 40 -0.51 8.95 3.21
CA ILE A 40 -1.03 7.70 3.80
C ILE A 40 -0.25 7.38 5.07
N THR A 41 1.08 7.37 5.00
CA THR A 41 1.94 7.06 6.15
C THR A 41 1.67 8.01 7.31
N LYS A 42 1.53 9.32 7.08
CA LYS A 42 1.13 10.28 8.12
C LYS A 42 -0.26 10.01 8.71
N LYS A 43 -1.23 9.52 7.91
CA LYS A 43 -2.57 9.18 8.41
C LYS A 43 -2.53 7.91 9.25
N VAL A 44 -1.79 6.91 8.79
CA VAL A 44 -1.60 5.61 9.44
C VAL A 44 -0.94 5.80 10.80
N VAL A 45 0.20 6.48 10.85
CA VAL A 45 0.97 6.60 12.08
C VAL A 45 0.29 7.45 13.17
N LYS A 46 -0.67 8.32 12.80
CA LYS A 46 -1.52 9.03 13.77
C LYS A 46 -2.42 8.11 14.59
N GLN A 47 -2.61 6.87 14.15
CA GLN A 47 -3.38 5.85 14.86
C GLN A 47 -2.51 5.06 15.85
N LEU A 48 -1.18 5.24 15.82
CA LEU A 48 -0.27 4.61 16.77
C LEU A 48 -0.32 5.34 18.12
N THR A 49 -0.08 4.59 19.18
CA THR A 49 -0.05 5.11 20.56
C THR A 49 1.10 6.08 20.78
N ASN A 50 2.26 5.78 20.16
CA ASN A 50 3.49 6.54 20.29
C ASN A 50 3.84 7.27 18.99
N GLU A 51 4.51 8.42 19.12
CA GLU A 51 4.99 9.18 17.96
C GLU A 51 6.09 8.37 17.24
N PRO A 52 5.92 8.05 15.95
CA PRO A 52 6.90 7.26 15.22
C PRO A 52 8.17 8.07 14.93
N LYS A 53 9.27 7.34 14.71
CA LYS A 53 10.46 7.91 14.08
C LYS A 53 10.34 7.83 12.56
N TYR A 54 11.08 8.67 11.85
CA TYR A 54 11.10 8.66 10.39
C TYR A 54 12.52 8.68 9.85
N VAL A 55 12.70 8.04 8.70
CA VAL A 55 13.89 8.15 7.87
C VAL A 55 13.47 8.47 6.43
N VAL A 56 14.22 9.32 5.75
CA VAL A 56 13.87 9.77 4.41
C VAL A 56 14.56 8.89 3.38
N CYS A 57 13.80 8.45 2.38
CA CYS A 57 14.30 7.77 1.19
C CYS A 57 14.04 8.67 -0.03
N PRO A 58 15.08 9.05 -0.79
CA PRO A 58 14.91 9.93 -1.95
C PRO A 58 14.01 9.36 -3.04
N ASP A 59 14.09 8.05 -3.28
CA ASP A 59 13.38 7.37 -4.35
C ASP A 59 12.91 5.96 -3.94
N SER A 60 11.86 5.45 -4.60
CA SER A 60 11.31 4.12 -4.29
C SER A 60 12.26 2.96 -4.63
N LEU A 61 13.24 3.15 -5.53
CA LEU A 61 14.22 2.12 -5.88
C LEU A 61 15.17 1.83 -4.72
N GLY A 62 15.50 2.86 -3.92
CA GLY A 62 16.32 2.75 -2.72
C GLY A 62 15.58 2.14 -1.51
N ALA A 63 14.25 2.07 -1.55
CA ALA A 63 13.43 1.64 -0.42
C ALA A 63 13.75 0.20 0.00
N ALA A 64 13.83 -0.73 -0.96
CA ALA A 64 14.15 -2.11 -0.68
C ALA A 64 15.51 -2.25 0.01
N LYS A 65 16.55 -1.57 -0.49
CA LYS A 65 17.88 -1.56 0.12
C LYS A 65 17.86 -1.03 1.56
N MET A 66 17.10 0.04 1.82
CA MET A 66 16.98 0.58 3.17
C MET A 66 16.29 -0.39 4.13
N ILE A 67 15.26 -1.09 3.67
CA ILE A 67 14.56 -2.11 4.45
C ILE A 67 15.51 -3.27 4.77
N THR A 68 16.23 -3.79 3.77
CA THR A 68 17.13 -4.95 3.95
C THR A 68 18.34 -4.63 4.83
N GLU A 69 18.82 -3.39 4.82
CA GLU A 69 19.84 -2.89 5.75
C GLU A 69 19.30 -2.61 7.17
N GLY A 70 18.01 -2.84 7.41
CA GLY A 70 17.37 -2.63 8.71
C GLY A 70 17.24 -1.17 9.12
N LYS A 71 17.25 -0.25 8.15
CA LYS A 71 17.16 1.20 8.40
C LYS A 71 15.76 1.66 8.75
N GLY A 72 14.74 0.83 8.55
CA GLY A 72 13.36 1.15 8.86
C GLY A 72 12.36 0.23 8.17
N MET A 73 11.10 0.60 8.27
CA MET A 73 9.96 -0.10 7.68
C MET A 73 9.15 0.85 6.79
N LEU A 74 8.48 0.32 5.77
CA LEU A 74 7.72 1.10 4.80
C LEU A 74 6.26 0.67 4.79
N LEU A 75 5.32 1.62 4.71
CA LEU A 75 3.92 1.28 4.41
C LEU A 75 3.77 1.05 2.91
N ALA A 76 3.44 -0.18 2.55
CA ALA A 76 3.28 -0.61 1.17
C ALA A 76 1.79 -0.79 0.86
N ASN A 77 1.28 0.01 -0.06
CA ASN A 77 0.04 -0.31 -0.75
C ASN A 77 0.28 -1.47 -1.72
N THR A 78 -0.79 -2.00 -2.31
CA THR A 78 -0.73 -3.13 -3.24
C THR A 78 0.32 -2.98 -4.36
N PHE A 79 0.47 -1.79 -4.96
CA PHE A 79 1.46 -1.58 -6.03
C PHE A 79 2.90 -1.60 -5.50
N VAL A 80 3.13 -0.98 -4.34
CA VAL A 80 4.44 -0.95 -3.70
C VAL A 80 4.83 -2.34 -3.18
N GLN A 81 3.86 -3.15 -2.77
CA GLN A 81 4.10 -4.54 -2.35
C GLN A 81 4.71 -5.38 -3.48
N GLU A 82 4.19 -5.29 -4.71
CA GLU A 82 4.75 -6.00 -5.86
C GLU A 82 6.21 -5.60 -6.15
N LEU A 83 6.54 -4.31 -6.00
CA LEU A 83 7.90 -3.80 -6.18
C LEU A 83 8.87 -4.28 -5.09
N LEU A 84 8.35 -4.59 -3.90
CA LEU A 84 9.13 -4.98 -2.73
C LEU A 84 9.08 -6.47 -2.43
N ALA A 85 8.44 -7.27 -3.28
CA ALA A 85 8.34 -8.73 -3.14
C ALA A 85 9.67 -9.44 -3.47
N ILE A 86 10.74 -9.06 -2.77
CA ILE A 86 12.08 -9.61 -2.89
C ILE A 86 12.61 -9.98 -1.50
N GLU A 87 13.27 -11.12 -1.36
CA GLU A 87 13.98 -11.46 -0.13
C GLU A 87 15.14 -10.46 0.12
N PRO A 88 15.42 -10.06 1.37
CA PRO A 88 14.79 -10.46 2.64
C PRO A 88 13.63 -9.56 3.13
N VAL A 89 12.84 -8.94 2.24
CA VAL A 89 11.70 -8.11 2.64
C VAL A 89 10.46 -8.97 2.90
N CYS A 90 9.89 -8.83 4.09
CA CYS A 90 8.59 -9.38 4.47
C CYS A 90 7.50 -8.31 4.38
N LEU A 91 6.32 -8.73 3.92
CA LEU A 91 5.11 -7.91 3.90
C LEU A 91 4.17 -8.41 5.01
N VAL A 92 3.95 -7.60 6.04
CA VAL A 92 3.13 -7.98 7.19
C VAL A 92 1.85 -7.15 7.23
N SER A 93 0.70 -7.83 7.32
CA SER A 93 -0.58 -7.15 7.50
C SER A 93 -0.64 -6.48 8.86
N LEU A 94 -1.20 -5.28 8.88
CA LEU A 94 -1.41 -4.55 10.09
C LEU A 94 -2.82 -4.82 10.65
N PRO A 95 -3.00 -4.88 11.99
CA PRO A 95 -4.23 -5.38 12.60
C PRO A 95 -5.47 -4.50 12.37
N ALA A 96 -5.33 -3.22 12.01
CA ALA A 96 -6.46 -2.37 11.65
C ALA A 96 -5.99 -1.13 10.87
N PHE A 97 -6.21 -1.08 9.54
CA PHE A 97 -5.99 0.13 8.76
C PHE A 97 -7.14 0.45 7.81
N PRO A 98 -7.36 1.75 7.52
CA PRO A 98 -8.45 2.19 6.69
C PRO A 98 -8.21 1.77 5.24
N THR A 99 -9.28 1.37 4.57
CA THR A 99 -9.28 1.13 3.13
C THR A 99 -8.95 2.42 2.39
N ILE A 100 -8.01 2.37 1.44
CA ILE A 100 -7.73 3.49 0.54
C ILE A 100 -8.66 3.40 -0.68
N HIS A 101 -9.28 4.53 -1.02
CA HIS A 101 -10.11 4.68 -2.20
C HIS A 101 -9.38 5.50 -3.27
N PHE A 102 -9.40 4.99 -4.50
CA PHE A 102 -8.88 5.68 -5.68
C PHE A 102 -10.04 6.19 -6.51
N TYR A 103 -9.89 7.39 -7.06
CA TYR A 103 -10.92 8.05 -7.86
C TYR A 103 -10.31 8.50 -9.20
N LEU A 104 -11.00 8.16 -10.29
CA LEU A 104 -10.70 8.71 -11.60
C LEU A 104 -11.46 10.04 -11.75
N TYR A 105 -10.72 11.16 -11.75
CA TYR A 105 -11.31 12.48 -11.94
C TYR A 105 -11.52 12.77 -13.42
N LYS A 106 -12.77 13.10 -13.78
CA LYS A 106 -13.15 13.50 -15.13
C LYS A 106 -13.34 15.00 -15.19
N ASN A 107 -12.71 15.65 -16.17
CA ASN A 107 -13.04 17.03 -16.48
C ASN A 107 -14.30 17.05 -17.35
N SER A 108 -15.35 17.72 -16.89
CA SER A 108 -16.61 17.88 -17.62
C SER A 108 -16.44 18.60 -18.97
N GLU A 109 -15.40 19.41 -19.14
CA GLU A 109 -15.11 20.10 -20.41
C GLU A 109 -14.44 19.19 -21.45
N SER A 110 -14.02 17.98 -21.05
CA SER A 110 -13.24 17.05 -21.87
C SER A 110 -14.04 15.82 -22.34
N GLU A 111 -15.36 15.82 -22.16
CA GLU A 111 -16.27 14.70 -22.51
C GLU A 111 -16.16 14.26 -23.98
N ASN A 112 -15.68 15.13 -24.87
CA ASN A 112 -15.61 14.87 -26.31
C ASN A 112 -14.26 14.29 -26.79
N PHE A 113 -13.35 13.90 -25.89
CA PHE A 113 -12.18 13.14 -26.31
C PHE A 113 -12.61 11.74 -26.76
N TYR A 114 -12.41 11.45 -28.05
CA TYR A 114 -12.90 10.27 -28.78
C TYR A 114 -12.53 8.90 -28.20
N PHE A 115 -11.64 8.85 -27.20
CA PHE A 115 -11.13 7.63 -26.57
C PHE A 115 -11.42 7.54 -25.08
N TYR A 116 -12.14 8.51 -24.49
CA TYR A 116 -12.32 8.60 -23.04
C TYR A 116 -13.05 7.38 -22.44
N PRO A 117 -14.16 6.88 -23.03
CA PRO A 117 -14.84 5.68 -22.53
C PRO A 117 -13.98 4.41 -22.61
N GLU A 118 -13.16 4.27 -23.64
CA GLU A 118 -12.25 3.14 -23.83
C GLU A 118 -11.10 3.19 -22.81
N VAL A 119 -10.47 4.35 -22.65
CA VAL A 119 -9.39 4.56 -21.67
C VAL A 119 -9.89 4.35 -20.24
N GLU A 120 -11.09 4.82 -19.90
CA GLU A 120 -11.69 4.56 -18.59
C GLU A 120 -11.86 3.06 -18.33
N LYS A 121 -12.40 2.31 -19.30
CA LYS A 121 -12.57 0.85 -19.18
C LYS A 121 -11.23 0.14 -19.03
N GLU A 122 -10.21 0.54 -19.77
CA GLU A 122 -8.86 -0.03 -19.67
C GLU A 122 -8.24 0.26 -18.31
N ILE A 123 -8.32 1.50 -17.81
CA ILE A 123 -7.80 1.87 -16.49
C ILE A 123 -8.52 1.07 -15.39
N GLN A 124 -9.84 0.96 -15.46
CA GLN A 124 -10.61 0.15 -14.50
C GLN A 124 -10.24 -1.34 -14.57
N ALA A 125 -10.05 -1.87 -15.77
CA ALA A 125 -9.63 -3.26 -15.96
C ALA A 125 -8.25 -3.53 -15.37
N ILE A 126 -7.27 -2.66 -15.62
CA ILE A 126 -5.92 -2.73 -15.03
C ILE A 126 -6.02 -2.66 -13.50
N PHE A 127 -6.77 -1.69 -12.97
CA PHE A 127 -6.91 -1.52 -11.52
C PHE A 127 -7.54 -2.76 -10.84
N ASN A 128 -8.59 -3.32 -11.45
CA ASN A 128 -9.24 -4.53 -10.95
C ASN A 128 -8.30 -5.75 -11.04
N GLN A 129 -7.57 -5.91 -12.13
CA GLN A 129 -6.60 -7.00 -12.28
C GLN A 129 -5.50 -6.91 -11.23
N THR A 130 -4.90 -5.73 -11.02
CA THR A 130 -3.85 -5.58 -10.00
C THR A 130 -4.41 -5.82 -8.60
N CYS A 131 -5.61 -5.33 -8.28
CA CYS A 131 -6.23 -5.59 -6.97
C CYS A 131 -6.63 -7.05 -6.74
N HIS A 132 -7.09 -7.77 -7.78
CA HIS A 132 -7.48 -9.18 -7.67
C HIS A 132 -6.28 -10.13 -7.66
N THR A 133 -5.20 -9.81 -8.37
CA THR A 133 -3.95 -10.61 -8.34
C THR A 133 -3.37 -10.68 -6.94
N THR A 134 -3.48 -9.60 -6.16
CA THR A 134 -3.04 -9.57 -4.75
C THR A 134 -3.96 -10.36 -3.82
N GLN A 135 -5.28 -10.42 -4.10
CA GLN A 135 -6.20 -11.29 -3.36
C GLN A 135 -5.94 -12.78 -3.61
N MET A 136 -5.36 -13.17 -4.76
CA MET A 136 -5.01 -14.56 -5.04
C MET A 136 -3.75 -15.04 -4.31
N MET A 137 -2.93 -14.15 -3.74
CA MET A 137 -1.82 -14.53 -2.84
C MET A 137 -2.25 -14.80 -1.39
N ASP A 138 -3.44 -14.33 -0.98
CA ASP A 138 -4.06 -14.58 0.33
C ASP A 138 -5.34 -15.43 0.18
N SER A 139 -5.27 -16.54 -0.57
CA SER A 139 -6.44 -17.43 -0.70
C SER A 139 -6.71 -18.21 0.59
N ALA A 140 -7.53 -17.63 1.46
CA ALA A 140 -8.52 -18.36 2.25
C ALA A 140 -9.88 -17.64 2.18
N ASP A 141 -10.78 -18.27 1.43
CA ASP A 141 -12.25 -18.17 1.41
C ASP A 141 -13.01 -16.82 1.34
N THR A 142 -13.72 -16.72 0.21
CA THR A 142 -15.09 -16.22 -0.02
C THR A 142 -15.50 -14.80 0.39
N GLY A 143 -15.96 -14.02 -0.60
CA GLY A 143 -16.83 -12.87 -0.38
C GLY A 143 -17.25 -12.19 -1.67
N THR A 144 -18.46 -12.48 -2.13
CA THR A 144 -19.14 -11.86 -3.28
C THR A 144 -19.29 -10.34 -3.10
N TYR A 145 -18.85 -9.54 -4.07
CA TYR A 145 -19.05 -8.08 -4.06
C TYR A 145 -20.36 -7.71 -4.76
N TYR A 146 -21.26 -7.06 -4.03
CA TYR A 146 -22.46 -6.42 -4.57
C TYR A 146 -22.10 -5.03 -5.12
N CYS A 147 -22.54 -4.76 -6.35
CA CYS A 147 -22.49 -3.44 -6.95
C CYS A 147 -23.72 -2.66 -6.47
N GLN A 148 -23.56 -1.78 -5.48
CA GLN A 148 -24.61 -0.87 -5.06
C GLN A 148 -24.56 0.38 -5.95
N ASN A 149 -25.48 0.45 -6.91
CA ASN A 149 -25.78 1.65 -7.67
C ASN A 149 -26.58 2.60 -6.77
N ASP A 150 -25.92 3.54 -6.10
CA ASP A 150 -26.63 4.65 -5.48
C ASP A 150 -26.91 5.72 -6.54
N LYS A 151 -28.18 5.75 -6.97
CA LYS A 151 -28.80 6.90 -7.60
C LYS A 151 -29.34 7.82 -6.49
N TYR A 152 -28.93 9.09 -6.59
CA TYR A 152 -29.40 10.29 -5.88
C TYR A 152 -28.89 10.51 -4.46
#